data_AF-A0A8J8D9X5-F1
#
_entry.id   AF-A0A8J8D9X5-F1
#
_cell.length_a   1.000
_cell.length_b   1.000
_cell.length_c   1.000
_cell.angle_alpha   90.00
_cell.angle_beta   90.00
_cell.angle_gamma   90.00
#
_symmetry.space_group_name_H-M   'P 1'
#
loop_
_entity.id
_entity.type
_entity.pdbx_description
1 polymer ?
#
loop_
_entity_poly.entity_id
_entity_poly.type
_entity_poly.pdbx_seq_one_letter_code
_entity_poly.pdbx_strand_id
1 'polypeptide(L)'
;MLKEIAKLHSGAVLITGDGKRIARIYLNAWGKAGRSILAEYLPFQVNGDVYIGAPFESDDFDVYLIVNPLSRPKPERVMLRRWLGEHKDKLILLYEHKYVKDSITRYKIREFIDYLIAYKRETVGFERVDVMRLESGKVVESRTYVRRY
;
A
#
# COMPACT_ATOMS: atom_id res chain seq x y z
N MET A 1 -4.04 14.70 0.84
CA MET A 1 -3.55 13.33 1.08
C MET A 1 -4.24 12.25 0.24
N LEU A 2 -5.48 11.81 0.51
CA LEU A 2 -6.07 10.66 -0.24
C LEU A 2 -6.07 10.83 -1.78
N LYS A 3 -6.41 12.04 -2.27
CA LYS A 3 -6.38 12.38 -3.70
C LYS A 3 -4.96 12.52 -4.27
N GLU A 4 -3.98 12.90 -3.44
CA GLU A 4 -2.58 13.01 -3.86
C GLU A 4 -2.00 11.62 -4.10
N ILE A 5 -2.29 10.66 -3.21
CA ILE A 5 -1.84 9.27 -3.33
C ILE A 5 -2.29 8.66 -4.68
N ALA A 6 -3.53 8.93 -5.11
CA ALA A 6 -4.05 8.45 -6.38
C ALA A 6 -3.33 9.04 -7.62
N LYS A 7 -2.57 10.13 -7.45
CA LYS A 7 -1.83 10.82 -8.51
C LYS A 7 -0.32 10.58 -8.45
N LEU A 8 0.15 9.73 -7.54
CA LEU A 8 1.58 9.45 -7.42
C LEU A 8 2.16 8.88 -8.71
N HIS A 9 3.42 9.22 -8.99
CA HIS A 9 4.19 8.63 -10.09
C HIS A 9 5.12 7.52 -9.63
N SER A 10 5.64 7.62 -8.41
CA SER A 10 6.44 6.63 -7.72
C SER A 10 6.19 6.72 -6.21
N GLY A 11 6.72 5.75 -5.48
CA GLY A 11 6.63 5.68 -4.02
C GLY A 11 5.82 4.48 -3.52
N ALA A 12 5.94 4.20 -2.23
CA ALA A 12 5.29 3.08 -1.58
C ALA A 12 4.17 3.53 -0.62
N VAL A 13 3.02 2.89 -0.78
CA VAL A 13 1.81 3.13 0.03
C VAL A 13 1.50 1.85 0.79
N LEU A 14 1.47 1.91 2.11
CA LEU A 14 1.01 0.82 2.97
C LEU A 14 -0.44 1.02 3.36
N ILE A 15 -1.32 0.09 2.99
CA ILE A 15 -2.69 0.01 3.47
C ILE A 15 -2.76 -1.11 4.50
N THR A 16 -3.28 -0.81 5.69
CA THR A 16 -3.42 -1.78 6.80
C THR A 16 -4.86 -1.86 7.27
N GLY A 17 -5.25 -3.01 7.83
CA GLY A 17 -6.59 -3.25 8.38
C GLY A 17 -7.61 -3.72 7.35
N ASP A 18 -7.18 -4.40 6.30
CA ASP A 18 -8.05 -4.95 5.24
C ASP A 18 -8.83 -3.87 4.46
N GLY A 19 -8.15 -2.75 4.14
CA GLY A 19 -8.71 -1.62 3.39
C GLY A 19 -8.98 -1.90 1.90
N LYS A 20 -9.63 -3.02 1.54
CA LYS A 20 -9.88 -3.49 0.16
C LYS A 20 -10.41 -2.40 -0.77
N ARG A 21 -11.39 -1.64 -0.29
CA ARG A 21 -12.02 -0.57 -1.07
C ARG A 21 -11.02 0.51 -1.46
N ILE A 22 -10.15 0.90 -0.51
CA ILE A 22 -9.14 1.93 -0.73
C ILE A 22 -8.07 1.41 -1.69
N ALA A 23 -7.59 0.18 -1.47
CA ALA A 23 -6.62 -0.47 -2.35
C ALA A 23 -7.13 -0.53 -3.80
N ARG A 24 -8.38 -0.98 -3.98
CA ARG A 24 -9.05 -1.02 -5.29
C ARG A 24 -9.14 0.36 -5.94
N ILE A 25 -9.44 1.40 -5.17
CA ILE A 25 -9.52 2.77 -5.71
C ILE A 25 -8.18 3.20 -6.28
N TYR A 26 -7.06 2.93 -5.60
CA TYR A 26 -5.74 3.33 -6.09
C TYR A 26 -5.29 2.52 -7.30
N LEU A 27 -5.43 1.20 -7.25
CA LEU A 27 -5.07 0.35 -8.38
C LEU A 27 -5.88 0.71 -9.63
N ASN A 28 -7.19 0.97 -9.49
CA ASN A 28 -8.01 1.45 -10.60
C ASN A 28 -7.60 2.84 -11.10
N ALA A 29 -7.19 3.75 -10.20
CA ALA A 29 -6.76 5.08 -10.60
C ALA A 29 -5.45 5.01 -11.41
N TRP A 30 -4.50 4.18 -10.97
CA TRP A 30 -3.23 3.98 -11.66
C TRP A 30 -3.40 3.20 -12.96
N GLY A 31 -4.21 2.14 -12.97
CA GLY A 31 -4.54 1.40 -14.20
C GLY A 31 -5.24 2.27 -15.25
N LYS A 32 -6.17 3.15 -14.84
CA LYS A 32 -6.79 4.15 -15.74
C LYS A 32 -5.80 5.17 -16.30
N ALA A 33 -4.66 5.36 -15.66
CA ALA A 33 -3.58 6.19 -16.17
C ALA A 33 -2.67 5.44 -17.17
N GLY A 34 -3.06 4.24 -17.61
CA GLY A 34 -2.33 3.43 -18.58
C GLY A 34 -1.18 2.63 -17.99
N ARG A 35 -1.15 2.43 -16.68
CA ARG A 35 -0.05 1.71 -16.00
C ARG A 35 -0.31 0.22 -15.93
N SER A 36 0.73 -0.54 -16.24
CA SER A 36 0.76 -1.99 -16.06
C SER A 36 0.89 -2.34 -14.57
N ILE A 37 0.13 -3.33 -14.12
CA ILE A 37 0.07 -3.71 -12.70
C ILE A 37 0.48 -5.18 -12.54
N LEU A 38 1.49 -5.45 -11.72
CA LEU A 38 1.80 -6.80 -11.24
C LEU A 38 1.27 -6.98 -9.82
N ALA A 39 0.50 -8.03 -9.60
CA ALA A 39 -0.05 -8.40 -8.30
C ALA A 39 0.37 -9.81 -7.91
N GLU A 40 0.76 -10.01 -6.65
CA GLU A 40 0.95 -11.36 -6.11
C GLU A 40 -0.35 -12.16 -6.09
N TYR A 41 -1.42 -11.45 -5.77
CA TYR A 41 -2.76 -11.97 -5.67
C TYR A 41 -3.73 -10.79 -5.71
N LEU A 42 -4.88 -10.99 -6.33
CA LEU A 42 -5.94 -9.99 -6.42
C LEU A 42 -7.09 -10.36 -5.47
N PRO A 43 -7.17 -9.76 -4.26
CA PRO A 43 -8.30 -9.98 -3.36
C PRO A 43 -9.61 -9.30 -3.83
N PHE A 44 -9.59 -8.60 -4.96
CA PHE A 44 -10.71 -7.86 -5.52
C PHE A 44 -10.47 -7.58 -7.02
N GLN A 45 -11.54 -7.26 -7.75
CA GLN A 45 -11.47 -6.88 -9.16
C GLN A 45 -10.85 -5.49 -9.34
N VAL A 46 -9.90 -5.38 -10.25
CA VAL A 46 -9.25 -4.14 -10.69
C VAL A 46 -9.50 -3.97 -12.19
N ASN A 47 -9.72 -2.73 -12.62
CA ASN A 47 -9.89 -2.38 -14.03
C ASN A 47 -8.55 -1.96 -14.61
N GLY A 48 -8.13 -2.60 -15.70
CA GLY A 48 -6.88 -2.32 -16.42
C GLY A 48 -6.07 -3.59 -16.67
N ASP A 49 -4.84 -3.41 -17.16
CA ASP A 49 -3.93 -4.50 -17.47
C ASP A 49 -3.22 -4.97 -16.19
N VAL A 50 -3.79 -6.02 -15.59
CA VAL A 50 -3.28 -6.61 -14.34
C VAL A 50 -2.80 -8.04 -14.59
N TYR A 51 -1.59 -8.29 -14.12
CA TYR A 51 -0.91 -9.57 -14.24
C TYR A 51 -0.71 -10.17 -12.85
N ILE A 52 -0.80 -11.49 -12.76
CA ILE A 52 -0.56 -12.22 -11.52
C ILE A 52 0.79 -12.91 -11.60
N GLY A 53 1.67 -12.66 -10.63
CA GLY A 53 3.01 -13.23 -10.62
C GLY A 53 3.82 -12.82 -9.40
N ALA A 54 5.07 -13.29 -9.35
CA ALA A 54 6.01 -12.96 -8.27
C ALA A 54 6.60 -11.55 -8.46
N PRO A 55 6.39 -10.60 -7.52
CA PRO A 55 6.81 -9.21 -7.67
C PRO A 55 8.32 -9.03 -7.61
N PHE A 56 9.07 -10.05 -7.20
CA PHE A 56 10.53 -10.01 -7.09
C PHE A 56 11.25 -10.58 -8.32
N GLU A 57 10.50 -11.08 -9.31
CA GLU A 57 11.06 -11.75 -10.50
C GLU A 57 10.90 -10.92 -11.78
N SER A 58 10.31 -9.73 -11.70
CA SER A 58 10.04 -8.89 -12.86
C SER A 58 10.09 -7.41 -12.49
N ASP A 59 10.81 -6.61 -13.29
CA ASP A 59 10.96 -5.16 -13.09
C ASP A 59 10.22 -4.32 -14.16
N ASP A 60 9.56 -5.01 -15.10
CA ASP A 60 8.91 -4.40 -16.28
C ASP A 60 7.58 -3.70 -16.00
N PHE A 61 7.07 -3.79 -14.76
CA PHE A 61 5.79 -3.20 -14.39
C PHE A 61 5.93 -1.81 -13.76
N ASP A 62 4.88 -1.01 -13.90
CA ASP A 62 4.80 0.34 -13.35
C ASP A 62 4.31 0.34 -11.89
N VAL A 63 3.46 -0.62 -11.55
CA VAL A 63 2.78 -0.75 -10.25
C VAL A 63 2.91 -2.17 -9.73
N TYR A 64 3.26 -2.30 -8.45
CA TYR A 64 3.35 -3.58 -7.75
C TYR A 64 2.36 -3.64 -6.59
N LEU A 65 1.56 -4.71 -6.52
CA LEU A 65 0.72 -5.03 -5.37
C LEU A 65 1.35 -6.19 -4.59
N ILE A 66 1.80 -5.90 -3.37
CA ILE A 66 2.42 -6.86 -2.46
C ILE A 66 1.49 -7.11 -1.29
N VAL A 67 1.12 -8.36 -1.07
CA VAL A 67 0.14 -8.77 -0.06
C VAL A 67 0.85 -9.25 1.21
N ASN A 68 0.30 -8.87 2.35
CA ASN A 68 0.73 -9.22 3.71
C ASN A 68 2.24 -9.06 3.98
N PRO A 69 2.86 -7.93 3.61
CA PRO A 69 4.30 -7.75 3.70
C PRO A 69 4.83 -7.84 5.14
N LEU A 70 4.01 -7.53 6.15
CA LEU A 70 4.43 -7.55 7.56
C LEU A 70 4.33 -8.95 8.17
N SER A 71 3.47 -9.79 7.61
CA SER A 71 3.17 -11.14 8.07
C SER A 71 4.07 -12.21 7.45
N ARG A 72 4.95 -11.82 6.51
CA ARG A 72 5.93 -12.72 5.88
C ARG A 72 6.99 -13.26 6.84
N PRO A 73 7.57 -14.44 6.52
CA PRO A 73 8.77 -14.95 7.18
C PRO A 73 9.92 -13.94 7.21
N LYS A 74 10.82 -14.07 8.19
CA LYS A 74 11.97 -13.16 8.35
C LYS A 74 12.85 -13.03 7.08
N PRO A 75 13.20 -14.11 6.36
CA PRO A 75 14.00 -14.02 5.13
C PRO A 75 13.31 -13.17 4.05
N GLU A 76 12.02 -13.43 3.79
CA GLU A 76 11.25 -12.66 2.82
C GLU A 76 11.12 -11.18 3.19
N ARG A 77 10.97 -10.86 4.49
CA ARG A 77 10.96 -9.45 4.94
C ARG A 77 12.30 -8.75 4.75
N VAL A 78 13.42 -9.47 4.73
CA VAL A 78 14.73 -8.90 4.39
C VAL A 78 14.79 -8.63 2.89
N MET A 79 14.40 -9.63 2.08
CA MET A 79 14.36 -9.52 0.62
C MET A 79 13.45 -8.38 0.16
N LEU A 80 12.23 -8.29 0.68
CA LEU A 80 11.29 -7.21 0.38
C LEU A 80 11.88 -5.83 0.68
N ARG A 81 12.55 -5.66 1.83
CA ARG A 81 13.16 -4.35 2.16
C ARG A 81 14.28 -3.96 1.22
N ARG A 82 15.08 -4.94 0.80
CA ARG A 82 16.12 -4.72 -0.21
C ARG A 82 15.47 -4.30 -1.53
N TRP A 83 14.49 -5.06 -1.99
CA TRP A 83 13.76 -4.80 -3.24
C TRP A 83 13.10 -3.41 -3.24
N LEU A 84 12.43 -3.01 -2.15
CA LEU A 84 11.87 -1.65 -1.98
C LEU A 84 12.94 -0.55 -2.04
N GLY A 85 14.16 -0.83 -1.58
CA GLY A 85 15.27 0.10 -1.64
C GLY A 85 15.82 0.28 -3.05
N GLU A 86 15.75 -0.76 -3.88
CA GLU A 86 16.18 -0.79 -5.27
C GLU A 86 15.12 -0.18 -6.22
N HIS A 87 13.83 -0.24 -5.87
CA HIS A 87 12.70 0.15 -6.73
C HIS A 87 11.97 1.43 -6.30
N LYS A 88 12.72 2.47 -5.92
CA LYS A 88 12.14 3.75 -5.45
C LYS A 88 11.45 4.55 -6.55
N ASP A 89 11.71 4.22 -7.81
CA ASP A 89 11.12 4.81 -9.01
C ASP A 89 9.74 4.20 -9.34
N LYS A 90 9.35 3.09 -8.72
CA LYS A 90 8.09 2.38 -8.97
C LYS A 90 6.96 2.82 -8.04
N LEU A 91 5.71 2.56 -8.44
CA LEU A 91 4.58 2.61 -7.52
C LEU A 91 4.38 1.28 -6.82
N ILE A 92 4.31 1.29 -5.50
CA ILE A 92 4.25 0.06 -4.72
C ILE A 92 3.10 0.16 -3.73
N LEU A 93 2.12 -0.73 -3.87
CA LEU A 93 1.02 -0.87 -2.93
C LEU A 93 1.26 -2.08 -2.04
N LEU A 94 1.59 -1.80 -0.79
CA LEU A 94 1.71 -2.77 0.27
C LEU A 94 0.33 -2.96 0.90
N TYR A 95 -0.27 -4.14 0.75
CA TYR A 95 -1.61 -4.45 1.25
C TYR A 95 -1.54 -5.42 2.43
N GLU A 96 -1.80 -4.92 3.63
CA GLU A 96 -1.76 -5.70 4.87
C GLU A 96 -3.17 -5.90 5.44
N HIS A 97 -3.56 -7.15 5.67
CA HIS A 97 -4.85 -7.47 6.30
C HIS A 97 -4.85 -7.06 7.77
N LYS A 98 -3.72 -7.23 8.47
CA LYS A 98 -3.57 -6.80 9.86
C LYS A 98 -3.66 -5.29 9.97
N TYR A 99 -4.36 -4.79 10.99
CA TYR A 99 -4.34 -3.37 11.34
C TYR A 99 -3.02 -2.99 12.03
N VAL A 100 -2.28 -2.06 11.44
CA VAL A 100 -0.97 -1.60 11.92
C VAL A 100 -0.86 -0.09 11.72
N LYS A 101 -1.53 0.68 12.60
CA LYS A 101 -1.37 2.13 12.69
C LYS A 101 -0.17 2.47 13.57
N ASP A 102 -0.37 2.51 14.89
CA ASP A 102 0.65 2.99 15.84
C ASP A 102 1.82 2.01 15.98
N SER A 103 1.57 0.73 15.67
CA SER A 103 2.57 -0.33 15.68
C SER A 103 3.49 -0.33 14.46
N ILE A 104 3.26 0.53 13.45
CA ILE A 104 4.14 0.61 12.26
C ILE A 104 5.59 0.94 12.64
N THR A 105 5.77 1.66 13.74
CA THR A 105 7.07 2.03 14.30
C THR A 105 7.95 0.84 14.66
N ARG A 106 7.34 -0.34 14.88
CA ARG A 106 8.04 -1.60 15.19
C ARG A 106 8.61 -2.29 13.95
N TYR A 107 8.22 -1.84 12.75
CA TYR A 107 8.59 -2.47 11.49
C TYR A 107 9.58 -1.60 10.73
N LYS A 108 10.74 -2.17 10.37
CA LYS A 108 11.78 -1.45 9.59
C LYS A 108 11.31 -1.02 8.20
N ILE A 109 10.29 -1.67 7.64
CA ILE A 109 9.72 -1.29 6.34
C ILE A 109 9.17 0.14 6.31
N ARG A 110 8.87 0.74 7.48
CA ARG A 110 8.43 2.14 7.59
C ARG A 110 9.39 3.13 6.92
N GLU A 111 10.68 2.80 6.85
CA GLU A 111 11.72 3.62 6.23
C GLU A 111 11.55 3.73 4.71
N PHE A 112 10.77 2.83 4.10
CA PHE A 112 10.52 2.76 2.67
C PHE A 112 9.09 3.17 2.30
N ILE A 113 8.26 3.53 3.27
CA ILE A 113 6.86 3.87 3.06
C ILE A 113 6.74 5.39 3.00
N ASP A 114 6.11 5.92 1.95
CA ASP A 114 5.80 7.34 1.81
C ASP A 114 4.44 7.67 2.44
N TYR A 115 3.48 6.75 2.33
CA TYR A 115 2.15 6.91 2.89
C TYR A 115 1.67 5.65 3.62
N LEU A 116 1.17 5.83 4.84
CA LEU A 116 0.45 4.80 5.59
C LEU A 116 -1.04 5.15 5.63
N ILE A 117 -1.89 4.21 5.25
CA ILE A 117 -3.34 4.28 5.36
C ILE A 117 -3.78 3.16 6.31
N ALA A 118 -4.19 3.55 7.51
CA ALA A 118 -4.76 2.63 8.48
C ALA A 118 -6.28 2.71 8.40
N TYR A 119 -6.90 1.62 7.92
CA TYR A 119 -8.33 1.48 7.78
C TYR A 119 -8.91 0.72 8.97
N LYS A 120 -9.92 1.28 9.62
CA LYS A 120 -10.64 0.63 10.71
C LYS A 120 -12.14 0.74 10.48
N ARG A 121 -12.82 -0.42 10.44
CA ARG A 121 -14.27 -0.50 10.47
C ARG A 121 -14.71 -0.54 11.93
N GLU A 122 -15.41 0.48 12.38
CA GLU A 122 -15.96 0.53 13.73
C GLU A 122 -17.37 -0.08 13.74
N THR A 123 -17.73 -0.77 14.81
CA THR A 123 -19.02 -1.47 14.96
C THR A 123 -20.21 -0.50 14.99
N VAL A 124 -19.97 0.78 15.28
CA VAL A 124 -20.99 1.82 15.47
C VAL A 124 -21.40 2.53 14.16
N GLY A 125 -21.27 1.85 13.02
CA GLY A 125 -21.77 2.36 11.73
C GLY A 125 -20.91 3.43 11.09
N PHE A 126 -19.61 3.50 11.38
CA PHE A 126 -18.69 4.38 10.66
C PHE A 126 -17.37 3.71 10.29
N GLU A 127 -16.81 4.15 9.18
CA GLU A 127 -15.44 3.81 8.77
C GLU A 127 -14.51 4.94 9.16
N ARG A 128 -13.38 4.58 9.76
CA ARG A 128 -12.30 5.51 10.07
C ARG A 128 -11.09 5.16 9.20
N VAL A 129 -10.51 6.18 8.59
CA VAL A 129 -9.30 6.08 7.79
C VAL A 129 -8.29 7.11 8.29
N ASP A 130 -7.24 6.64 8.93
CA ASP A 130 -6.10 7.48 9.28
C ASP A 130 -5.06 7.40 8.15
N VAL A 131 -4.68 8.55 7.62
CA VAL A 131 -3.67 8.67 6.56
C VAL A 131 -2.49 9.43 7.12
N MET A 132 -1.29 8.88 6.99
CA MET A 132 -0.05 9.48 7.43
C MET A 132 0.92 9.56 6.26
N ARG A 133 1.60 10.69 6.11
CA ARG A 133 2.77 10.82 5.23
C ARG A 133 4.01 10.62 6.08
N LEU A 134 4.92 9.81 5.57
CA LEU A 134 6.18 9.48 6.22
C LEU A 134 7.34 10.02 5.39
N GLU A 135 8.37 10.49 6.08
CA GLU A 135 9.67 10.81 5.49
C GLU A 135 10.75 10.14 6.32
N SER A 136 11.56 9.28 5.67
CA SER A 136 12.59 8.47 6.35
C SER A 136 12.04 7.72 7.58
N GLY A 137 10.81 7.20 7.48
CA GLY A 137 10.14 6.45 8.54
C GLY A 137 9.55 7.28 9.69
N LYS A 138 9.57 8.62 9.61
CA LYS A 138 8.94 9.52 10.57
C LYS A 138 7.66 10.12 9.99
N VAL A 139 6.60 10.21 10.79
CA VAL A 139 5.36 10.85 10.38
C VAL A 139 5.58 12.37 10.32
N VAL A 140 5.39 12.96 9.14
CA VAL A 140 5.52 14.41 8.91
C VAL A 140 4.16 15.09 8.76
N GLU A 141 3.14 14.35 8.33
CA GLU A 141 1.78 14.84 8.18
C GLU A 141 0.80 13.72 8.50
N SER A 142 -0.35 14.05 9.11
CA SER A 142 -1.42 13.08 9.33
C SER A 142 -2.80 13.70 9.17
N ARG A 143 -3.75 12.89 8.69
CA ARG A 143 -5.15 13.28 8.53
C ARG A 143 -6.07 12.11 8.79
N THR A 144 -7.14 12.35 9.54
CA THR A 144 -8.19 11.37 9.79
C THR A 144 -9.40 11.69 8.92
N TYR A 145 -9.97 10.67 8.29
CA TYR A 145 -11.23 10.73 7.57
C TYR A 145 -12.23 9.78 8.23
N VAL A 146 -13.47 10.25 8.37
CA VAL A 146 -14.57 9.45 8.89
C VAL A 146 -15.68 9.45 7.87
N ARG A 147 -16.20 8.27 7.57
CA ARG A 147 -17.40 8.09 6.77
C ARG A 147 -18.48 7.51 7.68
N ARG A 148 -19.58 8.24 7.84
CA ARG A 148 -20.79 7.73 8.47
C ARG A 148 -21.67 7.05 7.43
N TYR A 149 -22.32 5.97 7.83
CA TYR A 149 -23.33 5.27 7.06
C TYR A 149 -24.73 5.78 7.40
#